data_AF-A0A3D5J896-F1
#
_entry.id   AF-A0A3D5J896-F1
#
_cell.length_a   1.000
_cell.length_b   1.000
_cell.length_c   1.000
_cell.angle_alpha   90.00
_cell.angle_beta   90.00
_cell.angle_gamma   90.00
#
_symmetry.space_group_name_H-M   'P 1'
#
loop_
_entity.id
_entity.type
_entity.pdbx_description
1 polymer ?
#
loop_
_entity_poly.entity_id
_entity_poly.type
_entity_poly.pdbx_seq_one_letter_code
_entity_poly.pdbx_strand_id
1 'polypeptide(L)'
;MDFWSLVPLRWQDLIDILLLSFLFYRILLLIKGTRTIPMLMGMIILLVLYLVARFLQLDATGLLMDNLANSLVLVLVVLFQADIRNALAQFGLITLFRDNRAQQQDVAERVLAACRTMARRKIGA
;
A
#
# COMPACT_ATOMS: atom_id res chain seq x y z
N MET A 1 -23.74 43.46 -12.64
CA MET A 1 -22.63 42.60 -12.20
C MET A 1 -22.64 41.43 -13.16
N ASP A 2 -21.74 41.50 -14.13
CA ASP A 2 -21.84 40.73 -15.36
C ASP A 2 -21.21 39.36 -15.12
N PHE A 3 -22.07 38.37 -14.85
CA PHE A 3 -21.67 36.98 -14.57
C PHE A 3 -20.90 36.30 -15.73
N TRP A 4 -20.88 36.90 -16.91
CA TRP A 4 -20.32 36.33 -18.14
C TRP A 4 -18.84 36.68 -18.43
N SER A 5 -18.19 37.53 -17.63
CA SER A 5 -16.78 37.92 -17.85
C SER A 5 -15.75 37.20 -16.95
N LEU A 6 -16.18 36.21 -16.15
CA LEU A 6 -15.35 35.60 -15.10
C LEU A 6 -14.72 34.24 -15.45
N VAL A 7 -14.98 33.69 -16.64
CA VAL A 7 -14.30 32.48 -17.11
C VAL A 7 -13.62 32.80 -18.44
N PRO A 8 -12.40 33.35 -18.44
CA PRO A 8 -11.57 33.26 -19.63
C PRO A 8 -11.33 31.75 -19.82
N LEU A 9 -12.09 31.13 -20.73
CA LEU A 9 -11.82 29.77 -21.18
C LEU A 9 -10.40 29.77 -21.74
N ARG A 10 -9.46 29.35 -20.91
CA ARG A 10 -8.07 29.23 -21.30
C ARG A 10 -7.96 27.90 -22.04
N TRP A 11 -7.13 27.86 -23.07
CA TRP A 11 -6.77 26.60 -23.73
C TRP A 11 -6.22 25.56 -22.75
N GLN A 12 -5.72 26.01 -21.59
CA GLN A 12 -5.30 25.21 -20.46
C GLN A 12 -6.45 24.40 -19.84
N ASP A 13 -7.68 24.92 -19.82
CA ASP A 13 -8.86 24.24 -19.28
C ASP A 13 -9.23 23.01 -20.12
N LEU A 14 -9.07 23.12 -21.45
CA LEU A 14 -9.27 22.00 -22.37
C LEU A 14 -8.22 20.90 -22.13
N ILE A 15 -6.97 21.29 -21.88
CA ILE A 15 -5.89 20.37 -21.51
C ILE A 15 -6.17 19.75 -20.14
N ASP A 16 -6.70 20.51 -19.19
CA ASP A 16 -7.05 20.04 -17.85
C ASP A 16 -8.09 18.92 -17.90
N ILE A 17 -9.19 19.16 -18.62
CA ILE A 17 -10.27 18.18 -18.76
C ILE A 17 -9.78 16.90 -19.45
N LEU A 18 -8.96 17.03 -20.50
CA LEU A 18 -8.44 15.88 -21.23
C LEU A 18 -7.48 15.07 -20.36
N LEU A 19 -6.58 15.74 -19.64
CA LEU A 19 -5.61 15.12 -18.74
C LEU A 19 -6.30 14.43 -17.55
N LEU A 20 -7.28 15.10 -16.93
CA LEU A 20 -8.07 14.55 -15.85
C LEU A 20 -8.89 13.32 -16.30
N SER A 21 -9.52 13.41 -17.47
CA SER A 21 -10.26 12.28 -18.06
C SER A 21 -9.34 11.09 -18.34
N PHE A 22 -8.15 11.34 -18.93
CA PHE A 22 -7.16 10.29 -19.17
C PHE A 22 -6.71 9.61 -17.87
N LEU A 23 -6.49 10.38 -16.81
CA LEU A 23 -6.16 9.84 -15.49
C LEU A 23 -7.27 8.91 -14.99
N PHE A 24 -8.52 9.37 -14.96
CA PHE A 24 -9.66 8.56 -14.52
C PHE A 24 -9.78 7.27 -15.33
N TYR A 25 -9.64 7.36 -16.65
CA TYR A 25 -9.61 6.19 -17.52
C TYR A 25 -8.49 5.22 -17.13
N ARG A 26 -7.29 5.73 -16.82
CA ARG A 26 -6.16 4.90 -16.40
C ARG A 26 -6.40 4.21 -15.06
N ILE A 27 -6.97 4.93 -14.09
CA ILE A 27 -7.37 4.37 -12.78
C ILE A 27 -8.39 3.23 -12.97
N LEU A 28 -9.41 3.45 -13.80
CA LEU A 28 -10.42 2.43 -14.11
C LEU A 28 -9.79 1.19 -14.77
N LEU A 29 -8.80 1.39 -15.65
CA LEU A 29 -8.08 0.30 -16.30
C LEU A 29 -7.18 -0.48 -15.31
N LEU A 30 -6.56 0.22 -14.36
CA LEU A 30 -5.76 -0.35 -13.26
C LEU A 30 -6.59 -1.26 -12.35
N ILE A 31 -7.83 -0.87 -12.05
CA ILE A 31 -8.77 -1.67 -11.24
C ILE A 31 -9.15 -2.98 -11.98
N LYS A 32 -9.17 -2.96 -13.32
CA LYS A 32 -9.68 -4.06 -14.14
C LYS A 32 -8.70 -5.25 -14.28
N GLY A 33 -7.43 -5.07 -13.94
CA GLY A 33 -6.46 -6.15 -14.06
C GLY A 33 -5.19 -5.92 -13.27
N THR A 34 -5.13 -6.41 -12.04
CA THR A 34 -3.97 -7.12 -11.46
C THR A 34 -4.18 -7.46 -9.99
N ARG A 35 -3.81 -8.69 -9.60
CA ARG A 35 -3.54 -9.05 -8.20
C ARG A 35 -2.28 -8.29 -7.74
N THR A 36 -2.43 -7.47 -6.71
CA THR A 36 -1.38 -6.96 -5.79
C THR A 36 -0.43 -5.85 -6.26
N ILE A 37 -0.13 -5.70 -7.57
CA ILE A 37 0.71 -4.57 -8.06
C ILE A 37 0.02 -3.17 -8.11
N PRO A 38 -1.31 -2.99 -8.15
CA PRO A 38 -1.90 -1.68 -8.50
C PRO A 38 -1.71 -0.56 -7.46
N MET A 39 -1.42 -0.87 -6.19
CA MET A 39 -1.30 0.17 -5.15
C MET A 39 -0.05 1.05 -5.30
N LEU A 40 1.13 0.44 -5.51
CA LEU A 40 2.37 1.19 -5.67
C LEU A 40 2.36 2.06 -6.95
N MET A 41 1.83 1.48 -8.03
CA MET A 41 1.70 2.19 -9.31
C MET A 41 0.71 3.36 -9.19
N GLY A 42 -0.39 3.19 -8.46
CA GLY A 42 -1.34 4.26 -8.16
C GLY A 42 -0.71 5.42 -7.41
N MET A 43 0.15 5.15 -6.42
CA MET A 43 0.85 6.20 -5.67
C MET A 43 1.81 7.01 -6.56
N ILE A 44 2.56 6.33 -7.43
CA ILE A 44 3.48 6.99 -8.38
C ILE A 44 2.70 7.87 -9.37
N ILE A 45 1.60 7.36 -9.92
CA ILE A 45 0.75 8.11 -10.85
C ILE A 45 0.17 9.37 -10.17
N LEU A 46 -0.29 9.25 -8.93
CA LEU A 46 -0.84 10.38 -8.17
C LEU A 46 0.22 11.48 -7.95
N LEU A 47 1.45 11.09 -7.62
CA LEU A 47 2.57 12.02 -7.42
C LEU A 47 2.93 12.77 -8.72
N VAL A 48 3.08 12.03 -9.83
CA VAL A 48 3.40 12.61 -11.14
C VAL A 48 2.31 13.60 -11.56
N LEU A 49 1.04 13.22 -11.39
CA LEU A 49 -0.09 14.09 -11.71
C LEU A 49 -0.07 15.37 -10.88
N TYR A 50 0.22 15.30 -9.58
CA TYR A 50 0.31 16.49 -8.73
C TYR A 50 1.38 17.48 -9.23
N LEU A 51 2.56 16.98 -9.60
CA LEU A 51 3.64 17.79 -10.18
C LEU A 51 3.23 18.47 -11.48
N VAL A 52 2.56 17.73 -12.37
CA VAL A 52 2.05 18.24 -13.65
C VAL A 52 0.97 19.30 -13.43
N ALA A 53 0.02 19.05 -12.52
CA ALA A 53 -1.05 19.98 -12.17
C ALA A 53 -0.50 21.33 -11.68
N ARG A 54 0.49 21.28 -10.80
CA ARG A 54 1.13 22.48 -10.25
C ARG A 54 1.96 23.23 -11.30
N PHE A 55 2.61 22.51 -12.22
CA PHE A 55 3.42 23.13 -13.26
C PHE A 55 2.56 23.83 -14.33
N LEU A 56 1.43 23.23 -14.70
CA LEU A 56 0.53 23.77 -15.73
C LEU A 56 -0.52 24.76 -15.16
N GLN A 57 -0.54 25.00 -13.85
CA GLN A 57 -1.55 25.83 -13.17
C GLN A 57 -2.98 25.39 -13.51
N LEU A 58 -3.20 24.07 -13.46
CA LEU A 58 -4.48 23.44 -13.77
C LEU A 58 -5.43 23.60 -12.59
N ASP A 59 -6.45 24.45 -12.73
CA ASP A 59 -7.35 24.81 -11.63
C ASP A 59 -8.21 23.62 -11.17
N ALA A 60 -8.73 22.80 -12.09
CA ALA A 60 -9.61 21.68 -11.73
C ALA A 60 -8.81 20.51 -11.12
N THR A 61 -7.70 20.13 -11.77
CA THR A 61 -6.82 19.09 -11.21
C THR A 61 -6.17 19.57 -9.90
N GLY A 62 -5.78 20.83 -9.79
CA GLY A 62 -5.24 21.43 -8.57
C GLY A 62 -6.21 21.34 -7.39
N LEU A 63 -7.47 21.72 -7.58
CA LEU A 63 -8.53 21.64 -6.56
C LEU A 63 -8.73 20.19 -6.08
N LEU A 64 -8.71 19.22 -7.00
CA LEU A 64 -8.74 17.79 -6.67
C LEU A 64 -7.55 17.39 -5.82
N MET A 65 -6.34 17.77 -6.25
CA MET A 65 -5.12 17.42 -5.53
C MET A 65 -5.03 18.08 -4.15
N ASP A 66 -5.50 19.31 -3.97
CA ASP A 66 -5.51 20.00 -2.67
C ASP A 66 -6.43 19.30 -1.67
N ASN A 67 -7.60 18.82 -2.13
CA ASN A 67 -8.48 17.99 -1.29
C ASN A 67 -7.84 16.65 -0.93
N LEU A 68 -7.15 16.02 -1.88
CA LEU A 68 -6.42 14.78 -1.62
C LEU A 68 -5.24 15.01 -0.66
N ALA A 69 -4.53 16.14 -0.77
CA ALA A 69 -3.43 16.51 0.11
C ALA A 69 -3.93 16.78 1.54
N ASN A 70 -5.05 17.50 1.70
CA ASN A 70 -5.68 17.71 3.01
C ASN A 70 -6.13 16.39 3.64
N SER A 71 -6.58 15.43 2.83
CA SER A 71 -7.02 14.10 3.28
C SER A 71 -5.91 13.04 3.16
N LEU A 72 -4.65 13.42 2.95
CA LEU A 72 -3.59 12.51 2.53
C LEU A 72 -3.36 11.39 3.54
N VAL A 73 -3.38 11.72 4.84
CA VAL A 73 -3.23 10.74 5.92
C VAL A 73 -4.35 9.69 5.86
N LEU A 74 -5.59 10.11 5.67
CA LEU A 74 -6.74 9.22 5.59
C LEU A 74 -6.66 8.33 4.35
N VAL A 75 -6.37 8.91 3.18
CA VAL A 75 -6.19 8.17 1.92
C VAL A 75 -5.07 7.15 2.06
N LEU A 76 -3.93 7.54 2.62
CA LEU A 76 -2.78 6.66 2.84
C LEU A 76 -3.15 5.50 3.78
N VAL A 77 -3.82 5.76 4.89
CA VAL A 77 -4.27 4.71 5.83
C VAL A 77 -5.25 3.75 5.16
N VAL A 78 -6.22 4.24 4.38
CA VAL A 78 -7.21 3.40 3.70
C VAL A 78 -6.57 2.56 2.59
N LEU A 79 -5.70 3.16 1.76
CA LEU A 79 -5.00 2.46 0.69
C LEU A 79 -4.09 1.37 1.26
N PHE A 80 -3.26 1.70 2.23
CA PHE A 80 -2.31 0.75 2.83
C PHE A 80 -2.90 -0.05 3.99
N GLN A 81 -4.23 -0.04 4.18
CA GLN A 81 -4.87 -0.69 5.33
C GLN A 81 -4.51 -2.18 5.43
N ALA A 82 -4.49 -2.88 4.28
CA ALA A 82 -4.16 -4.30 4.24
C ALA A 82 -2.65 -4.56 4.42
N ASP A 83 -1.80 -3.76 3.79
CA ASP A 83 -0.35 -3.92 3.83
C ASP A 83 0.23 -3.61 5.21
N ILE A 84 -0.19 -2.51 5.85
CA ILE A 84 0.22 -2.14 7.21
C ILE A 84 -0.18 -3.25 8.19
N ARG A 85 -1.41 -3.77 8.09
CA ARG A 85 -1.88 -4.89 8.91
C ARG A 85 -1.02 -6.13 8.71
N ASN A 86 -0.72 -6.49 7.47
CA ASN A 86 0.09 -7.68 7.15
C ASN A 86 1.55 -7.51 7.61
N ALA A 87 2.14 -6.33 7.44
CA ALA A 87 3.46 -6.00 7.91
C ALA A 87 3.53 -6.10 9.45
N LEU A 88 2.60 -5.43 10.16
CA LEU A 88 2.52 -5.50 11.62
C LEU A 88 2.29 -6.92 12.14
N ALA A 89 1.48 -7.73 11.45
CA ALA A 89 1.29 -9.13 11.79
C ALA A 89 2.61 -9.93 11.69
N GLN A 90 3.42 -9.67 10.67
CA GLN A 90 4.74 -10.31 10.52
C GLN A 90 5.73 -9.80 11.57
N PHE A 91 5.78 -8.49 11.84
CA PHE A 91 6.66 -7.90 12.85
C PHE A 91 6.29 -8.32 14.28
N GLY A 92 4.99 -8.49 14.58
CA GLY A 92 4.50 -8.91 15.91
C GLY A 92 4.73 -10.39 16.22
N LEU A 93 4.80 -11.27 15.21
CA LEU A 93 5.02 -12.71 15.44
C LEU A 93 6.49 -13.08 15.70
N ILE A 94 7.45 -12.28 15.24
CA ILE A 94 8.88 -12.65 15.27
C ILE A 94 9.49 -12.59 16.68
N THR A 95 8.96 -11.72 17.57
CA THR A 95 9.52 -11.53 18.92
C THR A 95 8.77 -12.30 20.01
N LEU A 96 7.44 -12.37 19.98
CA LEU A 96 6.66 -12.94 21.10
C LEU A 96 6.44 -14.47 21.01
N PHE A 97 6.46 -15.06 19.81
CA PHE A 97 6.23 -16.51 19.64
C PHE A 97 7.52 -17.32 19.41
N ARG A 98 8.68 -16.67 19.33
CA ARG A 98 9.97 -17.33 19.15
C ARG A 98 10.40 -18.09 20.40
N ASP A 99 9.96 -17.67 21.59
CA ASP A 99 10.29 -18.35 22.85
C ASP A 99 9.64 -19.75 22.92
N ASN A 100 8.37 -19.87 22.51
CA ASN A 100 7.64 -21.15 22.61
C ASN A 100 8.01 -22.15 21.49
N ARG A 101 8.32 -21.69 20.27
CA ARG A 101 8.78 -22.58 19.17
C ARG A 101 10.22 -23.05 19.34
N ALA A 102 11.12 -22.19 19.85
CA ALA A 102 12.47 -22.60 20.17
C ALA A 102 12.47 -23.66 21.29
N GLN A 103 11.62 -23.48 22.30
CA GLN A 103 11.49 -24.44 23.41
C GLN A 103 10.89 -25.79 22.96
N GLN A 104 9.89 -25.80 22.05
CA GLN A 104 9.35 -27.07 21.52
C GLN A 104 10.35 -27.86 20.66
N GLN A 105 11.17 -27.19 19.85
CA GLN A 105 12.21 -27.85 19.06
C GLN A 105 13.30 -28.45 19.97
N ASP A 106 13.71 -27.73 21.01
CA ASP A 106 14.71 -28.19 21.98
C ASP A 106 14.22 -29.43 22.77
N VAL A 107 12.93 -29.47 23.17
CA VAL A 107 12.36 -30.64 23.85
C VAL A 107 12.32 -31.88 22.92
N ALA A 108 11.91 -31.72 21.67
CA ALA A 108 11.88 -32.83 20.72
C ALA A 108 13.28 -33.43 20.47
N GLU A 109 14.30 -32.57 20.37
CA GLU A 109 15.69 -33.00 20.19
C GLU A 109 16.26 -33.69 21.43
N ARG A 110 15.94 -33.19 22.63
CA ARG A 110 16.31 -33.83 23.91
C ARG A 110 15.67 -35.20 24.09
N VAL A 111 14.39 -35.35 23.73
CA VAL A 111 13.70 -36.66 23.77
C VAL A 111 14.35 -37.63 22.78
N LEU A 112 14.63 -37.18 21.55
CA LEU A 112 15.32 -38.00 20.54
C LEU A 112 16.72 -38.42 21.00
N ALA A 113 17.48 -37.52 21.63
CA ALA A 113 18.79 -37.80 22.18
C ALA A 113 18.74 -38.82 23.33
N ALA A 114 17.74 -38.70 24.22
CA ALA A 114 17.49 -39.66 25.29
C ALA A 114 17.14 -41.05 24.74
N CYS A 115 16.21 -41.13 23.77
CA CYS A 115 15.85 -42.38 23.09
C CYS A 115 17.07 -43.03 22.41
N ARG A 116 17.91 -42.26 21.71
CA ARG A 116 19.16 -42.76 21.12
C ARG A 116 20.14 -43.29 22.17
N THR A 117 20.23 -42.64 23.32
CA THR A 117 21.12 -43.06 24.41
C THR A 117 20.63 -44.36 25.05
N MET A 118 19.31 -44.49 25.27
CA MET A 118 18.69 -45.71 25.78
C MET A 118 18.81 -46.88 24.80
N ALA A 119 18.58 -46.64 23.50
CA ALA A 119 18.79 -47.63 22.45
C ALA A 119 20.24 -48.12 22.40
N ARG A 120 21.22 -47.22 22.50
CA ARG A 120 22.65 -47.59 22.56
C ARG A 120 23.00 -48.41 23.80
N ARG A 121 22.39 -48.09 24.94
CA ARG A 121 22.61 -48.79 26.22
C ARG A 121 21.73 -50.03 26.39
N LYS A 122 20.87 -50.37 25.41
CA LYS A 122 19.87 -51.46 25.49
C LYS A 122 19.00 -51.37 26.75
N ILE A 123 18.65 -50.16 27.16
CA ILE A 123 17.73 -49.92 28.28
C ILE A 123 16.34 -49.84 27.67
N GLY A 124 15.47 -50.79 28.00
CA GLY A 124 14.06 -50.77 27.57
C GLY A 124 13.28 -49.71 28.33
N ALA A 125 12.61 -48.83 27.60
CA ALA A 125 11.72 -47.79 28.09
C ALA A 125 10.53 -47.68 27.15
#